data_AF-A0A6G4X453-F1
#
_entry.id   AF-A0A6G4X453-F1
#
_cell.length_a   1.000
_cell.length_b   1.000
_cell.length_c   1.000
_cell.angle_alpha   90.00
_cell.angle_beta   90.00
_cell.angle_gamma   90.00
#
_symmetry.space_group_name_H-M   'P 1'
#
loop_
_entity.id
_entity.type
_entity.pdbx_description
1 polymer ?
#
loop_
_entity_poly.entity_id
_entity_poly.type
_entity_poly.pdbx_seq_one_letter_code
_entity_poly.pdbx_strand_id
1 'polypeptide(L)'
;MTEWVAVALSGVAIVLTFYNFQTEFRFTRRVYREQVNPYVVVDLVPRAPESQMLCLSITNTGSTVARNVKVQIDPPLRTTLGSDQDARLERTLCCPISVMPPGRRVLYNVGLGSDVFAVLSPKYSVKVDAEGPFGAVETLCYEVDLNALKGAAVESETIVGQLMNIAGHLKGSKSR
;
A
#
# COMPACT_ATOMS: atom_id res chain seq x y z
N MET A 1 43.19 -16.40 -49.89
CA MET A 1 43.38 -15.38 -48.83
C MET A 1 42.07 -15.01 -48.13
N THR A 2 40.90 -15.26 -48.74
CA THR A 2 39.57 -14.87 -48.23
C THR A 2 38.98 -15.80 -47.16
N GLU A 3 39.28 -17.10 -47.19
CA GLU A 3 38.67 -18.07 -46.25
C GLU A 3 39.14 -17.92 -44.80
N TRP A 4 40.42 -17.60 -44.59
CA TRP A 4 40.97 -17.40 -43.24
C TRP A 4 40.43 -16.15 -42.54
N VAL A 5 40.07 -15.13 -43.31
CA VAL A 5 39.47 -13.90 -42.79
C VAL A 5 38.02 -14.14 -42.32
N ALA A 6 37.27 -15.00 -43.03
CA ALA A 6 35.91 -15.36 -42.64
C ALA A 6 35.86 -16.14 -41.31
N VAL A 7 36.82 -17.05 -41.09
CA VAL A 7 36.93 -17.81 -39.82
C VAL A 7 37.34 -16.91 -38.65
N ALA A 8 38.21 -15.94 -38.88
CA ALA A 8 38.60 -14.98 -37.85
C ALA A 8 37.42 -14.08 -37.43
N LEU A 9 36.63 -13.61 -38.40
CA LEU A 9 35.46 -12.76 -38.14
C LEU A 9 34.35 -13.50 -37.40
N SER A 10 34.09 -14.77 -37.73
CA SER A 10 33.08 -15.56 -37.03
C SER A 10 33.48 -15.86 -35.58
N GLY A 11 34.77 -16.12 -35.33
CA GLY A 11 35.30 -16.30 -33.97
C GLY A 11 35.10 -15.08 -33.09
N VAL A 12 35.39 -13.87 -33.61
CA VAL A 12 35.18 -12.61 -32.88
C VAL A 12 33.69 -12.36 -32.61
N ALA A 13 32.81 -12.63 -33.58
CA ALA A 13 31.38 -12.49 -33.42
C ALA A 13 30.80 -13.43 -32.34
N ILE A 14 31.27 -14.69 -32.28
CA ILE A 14 30.85 -15.65 -31.25
C ILE A 14 31.30 -15.18 -29.86
N VAL A 15 32.54 -14.71 -29.72
CA VAL A 15 33.06 -14.21 -28.44
C VAL A 15 32.28 -12.98 -27.97
N LEU A 16 31.98 -12.03 -28.87
CA LEU A 16 31.17 -10.85 -28.54
C LEU A 16 29.73 -11.25 -28.15
N THR A 17 29.12 -12.20 -28.86
CA THR A 17 27.76 -12.67 -28.53
C THR A 17 27.74 -13.37 -27.17
N PHE A 18 28.76 -14.18 -26.87
CA PHE A 18 28.89 -14.87 -25.59
C PHE A 18 29.13 -13.91 -24.42
N TYR A 19 29.92 -12.85 -24.64
CA TYR A 19 30.20 -11.84 -23.62
C TYR A 19 28.95 -10.99 -23.30
N ASN A 20 28.20 -10.58 -24.33
CA ASN A 20 26.92 -9.87 -24.16
C ASN A 20 25.85 -10.77 -23.52
N PHE A 21 25.81 -12.06 -23.88
CA PHE A 21 24.88 -13.00 -23.26
C PHE A 21 25.12 -13.12 -21.76
N GLN A 22 26.38 -13.18 -21.29
CA GLN A 22 26.66 -13.28 -19.85
C GLN A 22 26.25 -12.04 -19.03
N THR A 23 26.30 -10.84 -19.60
CA THR A 23 25.98 -9.61 -18.86
C THR A 23 24.47 -9.49 -18.61
N GLU A 24 23.64 -9.92 -19.56
CA GLU A 24 22.17 -9.81 -19.47
C GLU A 24 21.53 -10.70 -18.39
N PHE A 25 22.09 -11.88 -18.09
CA PHE A 25 21.50 -12.80 -17.10
C PHE A 25 21.52 -12.31 -15.65
N ARG A 26 22.47 -11.43 -15.29
CA ARG A 26 22.60 -10.97 -13.91
C ARG A 26 21.60 -9.89 -13.53
N PHE A 27 21.14 -9.09 -14.49
CA PHE A 27 20.13 -8.05 -14.26
C PHE A 27 18.73 -8.62 -14.14
N THR A 28 18.40 -9.64 -14.94
CA THR A 28 17.07 -10.29 -14.93
C THR A 28 16.71 -10.85 -13.56
N ARG A 29 17.67 -11.45 -12.83
CA ARG A 29 17.39 -12.06 -11.51
C ARG A 29 17.09 -11.07 -10.39
N ARG A 30 17.65 -9.85 -10.42
CA ARG A 30 17.37 -8.83 -9.38
C ARG A 30 16.01 -8.19 -9.58
N VAL A 31 15.69 -7.81 -10.83
CA VAL A 31 14.38 -7.27 -11.19
C VAL A 31 13.27 -8.28 -10.87
N TYR A 32 13.48 -9.58 -11.15
CA TYR A 32 12.51 -10.60 -10.77
C TYR A 32 12.36 -10.74 -9.25
N ARG A 33 13.44 -10.59 -8.47
CA ARG A 33 13.37 -10.74 -7.01
C ARG A 33 12.63 -9.57 -6.36
N GLU A 34 12.81 -8.36 -6.88
CA GLU A 34 12.09 -7.16 -6.45
C GLU A 34 10.61 -7.19 -6.88
N GLN A 35 10.30 -7.69 -8.08
CA GLN A 35 8.92 -7.82 -8.59
C GLN A 35 8.10 -8.94 -7.93
N VAL A 36 8.76 -9.88 -7.23
CA VAL A 36 8.13 -11.07 -6.62
C VAL A 36 8.03 -10.96 -5.11
N ASN A 37 8.54 -9.88 -4.49
CA ASN A 37 8.36 -9.69 -3.05
C ASN A 37 6.96 -9.13 -2.73
N PRO A 38 6.32 -9.61 -1.65
CA PRO A 38 5.10 -9.00 -1.16
C PRO A 38 5.36 -7.55 -0.74
N TYR A 39 4.41 -6.67 -1.01
CA TYR A 39 4.48 -5.27 -0.61
C TYR A 39 3.24 -4.94 0.20
N VAL A 40 3.40 -4.84 1.51
CA VAL A 40 2.30 -4.57 2.43
C VAL A 40 2.36 -3.11 2.85
N VAL A 41 1.30 -2.37 2.53
CA VAL A 41 1.12 -0.96 2.88
C VAL A 41 -0.01 -0.82 3.88
N VAL A 42 0.13 0.18 4.74
CA VAL A 42 -0.79 0.53 5.81
C VAL A 42 -1.13 2.00 5.63
N ASP A 43 -2.38 2.26 5.30
CA ASP A 43 -2.88 3.61 5.04
C ASP A 43 -4.17 3.85 5.81
N LEU A 44 -4.48 5.11 6.08
CA LEU A 44 -5.78 5.53 6.57
C LEU A 44 -6.63 5.96 5.38
N VAL A 45 -7.80 5.36 5.25
CA VAL A 45 -8.68 5.54 4.10
C VAL A 45 -10.13 5.65 4.53
N PRO A 46 -10.99 6.34 3.76
CA PRO A 46 -12.41 6.24 3.97
C PRO A 46 -12.89 4.80 3.69
N ARG A 47 -13.82 4.31 4.52
CA ARG A 47 -14.38 2.95 4.41
C ARG A 47 -15.06 2.72 3.06
N ALA A 48 -15.71 3.74 2.55
CA ALA A 48 -16.33 3.81 1.25
C ALA A 48 -16.15 5.24 0.72
N PRO A 49 -16.19 5.47 -0.60
CA PRO A 49 -16.04 6.81 -1.19
C PRO A 49 -17.01 7.85 -0.60
N GLU A 50 -18.19 7.39 -0.16
CA GLU A 50 -19.27 8.23 0.38
C GLU A 50 -19.33 8.22 1.93
N SER A 51 -18.42 7.50 2.60
CA SER A 51 -18.45 7.34 4.05
C SER A 51 -17.46 8.26 4.73
N GLN A 52 -17.94 9.05 5.69
CA GLN A 52 -17.10 9.83 6.61
C GLN A 52 -16.28 8.95 7.56
N MET A 53 -16.47 7.64 7.53
CA MET A 53 -15.81 6.72 8.43
C MET A 53 -14.41 6.40 7.92
N LEU A 54 -13.38 6.75 8.70
CA LEU A 54 -12.00 6.39 8.43
C LEU A 54 -11.69 4.99 8.99
N CYS A 55 -10.94 4.25 8.18
CA CYS A 55 -10.44 2.93 8.50
C CYS A 55 -8.94 2.86 8.28
N LEU A 56 -8.25 2.14 9.16
CA LEU A 56 -6.89 1.69 8.92
C LEU A 56 -6.95 0.51 7.94
N SER A 57 -6.26 0.64 6.83
CA SER A 57 -6.23 -0.33 5.74
C SER A 57 -4.86 -0.94 5.62
N ILE A 58 -4.76 -2.23 5.88
CA ILE A 58 -3.56 -3.02 5.60
C ILE A 58 -3.81 -3.78 4.30
N THR A 59 -3.02 -3.48 3.27
CA THR A 59 -3.19 -4.06 1.93
C THR A 59 -1.88 -4.62 1.41
N ASN A 60 -1.91 -5.83 0.87
CA ASN A 60 -0.80 -6.34 0.09
C ASN A 60 -0.99 -5.94 -1.38
N THR A 61 -0.22 -4.95 -1.84
CA THR A 61 -0.20 -4.51 -3.24
C THR A 61 0.86 -5.24 -4.07
N GLY A 62 1.68 -6.10 -3.45
CA GLY A 62 2.62 -6.97 -4.15
C GLY A 62 1.91 -8.06 -4.96
N SER A 63 2.66 -8.67 -5.87
CA SER A 63 2.16 -9.76 -6.74
C SER A 63 2.16 -11.13 -6.04
N THR A 64 2.70 -11.22 -4.82
CA THR A 64 2.89 -12.46 -4.07
C THR A 64 2.28 -12.44 -2.68
N VAL A 65 2.15 -13.62 -2.08
CA VAL A 65 1.57 -13.80 -0.74
C VAL A 65 2.55 -13.34 0.33
N ALA A 66 2.11 -12.43 1.20
CA ALA A 66 2.82 -12.06 2.41
C ALA A 66 2.43 -13.00 3.56
N ARG A 67 3.39 -13.42 4.38
CA ARG A 67 3.18 -14.27 5.57
C ARG A 67 3.68 -13.55 6.81
N ASN A 68 3.10 -13.90 7.97
CA ASN A 68 3.52 -13.38 9.27
C ASN A 68 3.63 -11.86 9.33
N VAL A 69 2.67 -11.16 8.72
CA VAL A 69 2.69 -9.70 8.60
C VAL A 69 2.49 -9.09 9.98
N LYS A 70 3.48 -8.32 10.45
CA LYS A 70 3.43 -7.56 11.69
C LYS A 70 3.47 -6.08 11.36
N VAL A 71 2.55 -5.33 11.97
CA VAL A 71 2.45 -3.89 11.78
C VAL A 71 2.61 -3.22 13.13
N GLN A 72 3.54 -2.29 13.21
CA GLN A 72 3.77 -1.43 14.37
C GLN A 72 3.54 0.02 13.94
N ILE A 73 2.79 0.77 14.74
CA ILE A 73 2.44 2.15 14.47
C ILE A 73 2.78 2.97 15.71
N ASP A 74 3.59 4.00 15.52
CA ASP A 74 4.02 4.91 16.57
C ASP A 74 3.75 6.37 16.15
N PRO A 75 3.01 7.17 16.93
CA PRO A 75 2.34 6.83 18.19
C PRO A 75 1.19 5.82 18.01
N PRO A 76 0.73 5.13 19.08
CA PRO A 76 -0.39 4.20 18.99
C PRO A 76 -1.65 4.90 18.47
N LEU A 77 -2.38 4.21 17.59
CA LEU A 77 -3.61 4.74 16.99
C LEU A 77 -4.70 4.92 18.06
N ARG A 78 -5.26 6.13 18.12
CA ARG A 78 -6.40 6.48 18.96
C ARG A 78 -7.66 6.53 18.11
N THR A 79 -8.71 5.86 18.55
CA THR A 79 -10.01 5.81 17.88
C THR A 79 -10.98 6.78 18.56
N THR A 80 -11.93 7.33 17.81
CA THR A 80 -13.01 8.14 18.41
C THR A 80 -14.17 7.29 18.94
N LEU A 81 -14.07 5.96 18.77
CA LEU A 81 -15.06 4.99 19.21
C LEU A 81 -14.91 4.61 20.71
N GLY A 82 -13.88 5.14 21.38
CA GLY A 82 -13.63 4.98 22.81
C GLY A 82 -12.42 4.10 23.14
N SER A 83 -11.96 4.20 24.38
CA SER A 83 -10.72 3.55 24.85
C SER A 83 -10.75 2.01 24.80
N ASP A 84 -11.92 1.37 24.89
CA ASP A 84 -12.04 -0.08 24.71
C ASP A 84 -11.71 -0.51 23.27
N GLN A 85 -12.07 0.32 22.29
CA GLN A 85 -11.75 0.05 20.88
C GLN A 85 -10.28 0.31 20.57
N ASP A 86 -9.67 1.32 21.19
CA ASP A 86 -8.21 1.53 21.13
C ASP A 86 -7.46 0.27 21.58
N ALA A 87 -7.81 -0.24 22.77
CA ALA A 87 -7.16 -1.43 23.34
C ALA A 87 -7.39 -2.68 22.47
N ARG A 88 -8.57 -2.84 21.86
CA ARG A 88 -8.84 -3.93 20.92
C ARG A 88 -8.03 -3.79 19.63
N LEU A 89 -7.92 -2.58 19.09
CA LEU A 89 -7.14 -2.31 17.89
C LEU A 89 -5.66 -2.60 18.13
N GLU A 90 -5.09 -2.10 19.24
CA GLU A 90 -3.71 -2.38 19.63
C GLU A 90 -3.47 -3.89 19.79
N ARG A 91 -4.34 -4.61 20.50
CA ARG A 91 -4.21 -6.08 20.64
C ARG A 91 -4.28 -6.79 19.29
N THR A 92 -5.12 -6.31 18.38
CA THR A 92 -5.28 -6.92 17.06
C THR A 92 -4.06 -6.66 16.17
N LEU A 93 -3.48 -5.45 16.22
CA LEU A 93 -2.26 -5.11 15.50
C LEU A 93 -1.02 -5.82 16.05
N CYS A 94 -0.99 -6.09 17.36
CA CYS A 94 0.05 -6.93 17.99
C CYS A 94 0.01 -8.39 17.50
N CYS A 95 -1.13 -8.87 16.99
CA CYS A 95 -1.24 -10.22 16.46
C CYS A 95 -0.80 -10.26 14.99
N PRO A 96 0.21 -11.06 14.62
CA PRO A 96 0.65 -11.17 13.24
C PRO A 96 -0.46 -11.75 12.35
N ILE A 97 -0.67 -11.13 11.19
CA ILE A 97 -1.58 -11.67 10.17
C ILE A 97 -0.85 -12.82 9.48
N SER A 98 -1.31 -14.05 9.70
CA SER A 98 -0.60 -15.26 9.26
C SER A 98 -0.37 -15.31 7.76
N VAL A 99 -1.37 -14.92 6.96
CA VAL A 99 -1.32 -14.96 5.50
C VAL A 99 -2.12 -13.80 4.90
N MET A 100 -1.49 -13.06 3.99
CA MET A 100 -2.10 -11.97 3.22
C MET A 100 -1.85 -12.18 1.72
N PRO A 101 -2.82 -12.75 0.99
CA PRO A 101 -2.76 -12.91 -0.46
C PRO A 101 -2.60 -11.57 -1.19
N PRO A 102 -2.07 -11.59 -2.42
CA PRO A 102 -1.97 -10.38 -3.24
C PRO A 102 -3.37 -9.76 -3.45
N GLY A 103 -3.47 -8.45 -3.32
CA GLY A 103 -4.71 -7.69 -3.42
C GLY A 103 -5.65 -7.80 -2.22
N ARG A 104 -5.32 -8.61 -1.19
CA ARG A 104 -6.17 -8.68 0.01
C ARG A 104 -6.00 -7.42 0.84
N ARG A 105 -7.14 -6.87 1.26
CA ARG A 105 -7.25 -5.69 2.11
C ARG A 105 -7.96 -6.04 3.42
N VAL A 106 -7.38 -5.61 4.54
CA VAL A 106 -7.97 -5.71 5.88
C VAL A 106 -8.26 -4.30 6.37
N LEU A 107 -9.49 -4.06 6.80
CA LEU A 107 -9.96 -2.75 7.27
C LEU A 107 -10.28 -2.81 8.76
N TYR A 108 -9.69 -1.90 9.53
CA TYR A 108 -10.05 -1.67 10.93
C TYR A 108 -10.70 -0.31 11.08
N ASN A 109 -11.83 -0.26 11.77
CA ASN A 109 -12.58 0.98 11.96
C ASN A 109 -11.88 1.86 12.99
N VAL A 110 -11.62 3.12 12.64
CA VAL A 110 -10.96 4.10 13.54
C VAL A 110 -11.96 5.15 14.04
N GLY A 111 -12.89 5.60 13.19
CA GLY A 111 -13.92 6.54 13.60
C GLY A 111 -14.39 7.48 12.49
N LEU A 112 -15.12 8.54 12.85
CA LEU A 112 -15.59 9.58 11.93
C LEU A 112 -14.49 10.60 11.61
N GLY A 113 -14.28 10.90 10.33
CA GLY A 113 -13.13 11.64 9.81
C GLY A 113 -12.86 12.97 10.51
N SER A 114 -13.87 13.82 10.66
CA SER A 114 -13.74 15.13 11.33
C SER A 114 -13.18 15.02 12.75
N ASP A 115 -13.67 14.05 13.51
CA ASP A 115 -13.32 13.85 14.91
C ASP A 115 -12.00 13.11 15.03
N VAL A 116 -11.74 12.19 14.10
CA VAL A 116 -10.52 11.40 14.02
C VAL A 116 -9.31 12.29 13.72
N PHE A 117 -9.43 13.27 12.83
CA PHE A 117 -8.34 14.24 12.58
C PHE A 117 -8.06 15.17 13.79
N ALA A 118 -9.01 15.32 14.72
CA ALA A 118 -8.81 16.11 15.93
C ALA A 118 -8.09 15.32 17.05
N VAL A 119 -8.23 14.00 17.04
CA VAL A 119 -7.69 13.09 18.08
C VAL A 119 -6.39 12.41 17.64
N LEU A 120 -6.22 12.13 16.35
CA LEU A 120 -5.02 11.50 15.82
C LEU A 120 -3.85 12.50 15.75
N SER A 121 -2.64 11.97 15.90
CA SER A 121 -1.41 12.70 15.67
C SER A 121 -1.24 12.99 14.18
N PRO A 122 -0.67 14.15 13.78
CA PRO A 122 -0.54 14.50 12.38
C PRO A 122 0.41 13.58 11.61
N LYS A 123 1.32 12.88 12.30
CA LYS A 123 2.33 11.99 11.71
C LYS A 123 2.39 10.68 12.46
N TYR A 124 2.50 9.59 11.71
CA TYR A 124 2.66 8.24 12.22
C TYR A 124 3.85 7.55 11.56
N SER A 125 4.75 7.02 12.36
CA SER A 125 5.77 6.09 11.89
C SER A 125 5.17 4.69 11.83
N VAL A 126 5.12 4.13 10.64
CA VAL A 126 4.64 2.78 10.39
C VAL A 126 5.84 1.89 10.08
N LYS A 127 5.92 0.78 10.81
CA LYS A 127 6.87 -0.29 10.56
C LYS A 127 6.14 -1.57 10.21
N VAL A 128 6.44 -2.13 9.04
CA VAL A 128 5.82 -3.36 8.53
C VAL A 128 6.89 -4.41 8.31
N ASP A 129 6.77 -5.52 9.03
CA ASP A 129 7.58 -6.71 8.86
C ASP A 129 6.74 -7.81 8.19
N ALA A 130 7.31 -8.49 7.19
CA ALA A 130 6.63 -9.57 6.50
C ALA A 130 7.61 -10.65 6.01
N GLU A 131 7.07 -11.81 5.66
CA GLU A 131 7.79 -12.91 5.03
C GLU A 131 7.22 -13.18 3.64
N GLY A 132 8.08 -13.22 2.63
CA GLY A 132 7.75 -13.60 1.27
C GLY A 132 7.98 -15.09 1.01
N PRO A 133 7.78 -15.54 -0.24
CA PRO A 133 7.99 -16.94 -0.63
C PRO A 133 9.45 -17.41 -0.46
N PHE A 134 10.41 -16.47 -0.40
CA PHE A 134 11.84 -16.76 -0.27
C PHE A 134 12.43 -16.43 1.12
N GLY A 135 11.58 -16.20 2.13
CA GLY A 135 12.00 -15.83 3.48
C GLY A 135 11.60 -14.39 3.86
N ALA A 136 12.22 -13.85 4.91
CA ALA A 136 11.97 -12.49 5.38
C ALA A 136 12.22 -11.46 4.26
N VAL A 137 11.26 -10.54 4.09
CA VAL A 137 11.46 -9.37 3.21
C VAL A 137 12.05 -8.21 4.00
N GLU A 138 12.51 -7.20 3.27
CA GLU A 138 12.96 -5.95 3.87
C GLU A 138 11.83 -5.29 4.66
N THR A 139 12.15 -4.89 5.90
CA THR A 139 11.24 -4.16 6.76
C THR A 139 10.95 -2.79 6.19
N LEU A 140 9.67 -2.48 5.97
CA LEU A 140 9.25 -1.18 5.48
C LEU A 140 9.03 -0.25 6.67
N CYS A 141 9.79 0.85 6.72
CA CYS A 141 9.59 1.94 7.67
C CYS A 141 9.26 3.21 6.89
N TYR A 142 8.08 3.78 7.12
CA TYR A 142 7.67 5.02 6.46
C TYR A 142 6.77 5.86 7.37
N GLU A 143 6.74 7.16 7.10
CA GLU A 143 5.86 8.09 7.81
C GLU A 143 4.58 8.33 7.01
N VAL A 144 3.44 8.19 7.68
CA VAL A 144 2.13 8.56 7.16
C VAL A 144 1.76 9.92 7.74
N ASP A 145 1.65 10.93 6.88
CA ASP A 145 1.19 12.28 7.25
C ASP A 145 -0.31 12.43 7.01
N LEU A 146 -1.06 12.66 8.09
CA LEU A 146 -2.51 12.82 8.02
C LEU A 146 -2.95 14.17 7.46
N ASN A 147 -2.10 15.20 7.48
CA ASN A 147 -2.46 16.48 6.90
C ASN A 147 -2.55 16.37 5.37
N ALA A 148 -1.67 15.57 4.77
CA ALA A 148 -1.74 15.25 3.34
C ALA A 148 -3.06 14.51 3.02
N LEU A 149 -3.48 13.60 3.90
CA LEU A 149 -4.74 12.86 3.74
C LEU A 149 -5.98 13.75 3.95
N LYS A 150 -5.93 14.67 4.92
CA LYS A 150 -7.01 15.62 5.20
C LYS A 150 -7.32 16.49 3.99
N GLY A 151 -6.30 16.93 3.24
CA GLY A 151 -6.49 17.67 1.98
C GLY A 151 -7.30 16.88 0.95
N ALA A 152 -7.01 15.59 0.77
CA ALA A 152 -7.74 14.73 -0.15
C ALA A 152 -9.17 14.37 0.33
N ALA A 153 -9.36 14.19 1.63
CA ALA A 153 -10.68 13.90 2.20
C ALA A 153 -11.65 15.09 2.09
N VAL A 154 -11.18 16.33 2.25
CA VAL A 154 -12.00 17.55 2.13
C VAL A 154 -12.55 17.74 0.71
N GLU A 155 -11.79 17.38 -0.31
CA GLU A 155 -12.25 17.44 -1.72
C GLU A 155 -13.40 16.45 -1.97
N SER A 156 -13.40 15.32 -1.27
CA SER A 156 -14.47 14.31 -1.36
C SER A 156 -15.76 14.82 -0.70
N GLU A 157 -15.66 15.47 0.47
CA GLU A 157 -16.81 16.04 1.19
C GLU A 157 -17.47 17.20 0.42
N THR A 158 -16.70 18.01 -0.29
CA THR A 158 -17.24 19.14 -1.07
C THR A 158 -18.08 18.68 -2.26
N ILE A 159 -17.65 17.63 -2.97
CA ILE A 159 -18.42 17.04 -4.08
C ILE A 159 -19.74 16.45 -3.57
N VAL A 160 -19.71 15.73 -2.44
CA VAL A 160 -20.92 15.14 -1.83
C VAL A 160 -21.87 16.21 -1.32
N GLY A 161 -21.35 17.26 -0.66
CA GLY A 161 -22.14 18.40 -0.22
C GLY A 161 -22.88 19.08 -1.37
N GLN A 162 -22.23 19.23 -2.52
CA GLN A 162 -22.85 19.77 -3.73
C GLN A 162 -23.93 18.84 -4.30
N LEU A 163 -23.67 17.53 -4.38
CA LEU A 163 -24.64 16.54 -4.87
C LEU A 163 -25.91 16.46 -4.01
N MET A 164 -25.75 16.48 -2.67
CA MET A 164 -26.89 16.50 -1.74
C MET A 164 -27.71 17.78 -1.87
N ASN A 165 -27.06 18.93 -2.11
CA ASN A 165 -27.75 20.20 -2.28
C ASN A 165 -28.57 20.23 -3.59
N ILE A 166 -28.02 19.67 -4.67
CA ILE A 166 -28.73 19.49 -5.96
C ILE A 166 -29.92 18.54 -5.79
N ALA A 167 -29.74 17.41 -5.12
CA ALA A 167 -30.82 16.46 -4.85
C ALA A 167 -31.95 17.10 -4.02
N GLY A 168 -31.60 17.94 -3.04
CA GLY A 168 -32.56 18.73 -2.25
C GLY A 168 -33.37 19.71 -3.11
N HIS A 169 -32.71 20.41 -4.04
CA HIS A 169 -33.38 21.34 -4.96
C HIS A 169 -34.29 20.64 -5.97
N LEU A 170 -33.90 19.46 -6.46
CA LEU A 170 -34.72 18.65 -7.36
C LEU A 170 -35.98 18.09 -6.66
N LYS A 171 -35.87 17.73 -5.37
CA LYS A 171 -37.02 17.25 -4.58
C LYS A 171 -38.02 18.37 -4.28
N GLY A 172 -37.56 19.60 -4.07
CA GLY A 172 -38.41 20.78 -3.91
C GLY A 172 -39.10 21.22 -5.21
N SER A 173 -38.46 21.03 -6.37
CA SER A 173 -39.00 21.42 -7.67
C SER A 173 -40.12 20.52 -8.18
N LYS A 174 -40.28 19.29 -7.67
CA LYS A 174 -41.30 18.33 -8.15
C LYS A 174 -42.65 18.42 -7.42
N SER A 175 -42.78 19.36 -6.47
CA SER A 175 -44.00 19.59 -5.66
C SER A 175 -44.76 20.85 -6.08
N ARG A 176 -44.53 21.37 -7.29
CA ARG A 176 -45.25 22.53 -7.84
C ARG A 176 -45.80 22.22 -9.23
#